data_AF-A0A2A7AAS7-F1
#
_entry.id   AF-A0A2A7AAS7-F1
#
_cell.length_a   1.000
_cell.length_b   1.000
_cell.length_c   1.000
_cell.angle_alpha   90.00
_cell.angle_beta   90.00
_cell.angle_gamma   90.00
#
_symmetry.space_group_name_H-M   'P 1'
#
loop_
_entity.id
_entity.type
_entity.pdbx_description
1 polymer ?
#
loop_
_entity_poly.entity_id
_entity_poly.type
_entity_poly.pdbx_seq_one_letter_code
_entity_poly.pdbx_strand_id
1 'polypeptide(L)'
;MADYTFLQNSDMQEALQKMLSQRTLPDSLTHFQTPSMPEIEPVPLQEYFAKTEEYQKRSLEVLKSIEENTANLSSIVDLINHSNENQDQIIEIFTDILSIAKAKNKEEADGLFKNVSEKITSTTDTVDAIIKLTGWATTVYKIVVPLLQSGV
;
A
#
# COMPACT_ATOMS: atom_id res chain seq x y z
N MET A 1 -87.20 15.94 11.83
CA MET A 1 -86.51 15.16 10.79
C MET A 1 -85.45 16.07 10.20
N ALA A 2 -84.17 15.76 10.39
CA ALA A 2 -83.10 16.57 9.82
C ALA A 2 -82.72 15.96 8.47
N ASP A 3 -82.83 16.79 7.43
CA ASP A 3 -82.57 16.47 6.04
C ASP A 3 -81.06 16.33 5.82
N TYR A 4 -80.58 15.11 5.57
CA TYR A 4 -79.18 14.84 5.25
C TYR A 4 -78.99 14.98 3.74
N THR A 5 -78.85 16.21 3.27
CA THR A 5 -78.48 16.48 1.88
C THR A 5 -77.03 16.04 1.68
N PHE A 6 -76.85 14.95 0.94
CA PHE A 6 -75.55 14.40 0.55
C PHE A 6 -74.88 15.42 -0.38
N LEU A 7 -73.82 16.10 0.08
CA LEU A 7 -73.00 16.96 -0.78
C LEU A 7 -72.42 16.11 -1.92
N GLN A 8 -72.70 16.47 -3.17
CA GLN A 8 -72.13 15.77 -4.32
C GLN A 8 -70.61 15.96 -4.34
N ASN A 9 -69.88 14.95 -4.82
CA ASN A 9 -68.41 14.93 -4.84
C ASN A 9 -67.78 16.15 -5.55
N SER A 10 -68.49 16.78 -6.49
CA SER A 10 -68.09 18.02 -7.15
C SER A 10 -67.95 19.18 -6.17
N ASP A 11 -68.88 19.32 -5.24
CA ASP A 11 -68.95 20.47 -4.34
C ASP A 11 -67.85 20.39 -3.26
N MET A 12 -67.52 19.16 -2.83
CA MET A 12 -66.37 18.90 -1.97
C MET A 12 -65.05 19.19 -2.67
N GLN A 13 -64.91 18.79 -3.95
CA GLN A 13 -63.70 19.06 -4.72
C GLN A 13 -63.50 20.56 -4.96
N GLU A 14 -64.57 21.28 -5.29
CA GLU A 14 -64.51 22.73 -5.50
C GLU A 14 -64.20 23.48 -4.19
N ALA A 15 -64.77 23.04 -3.06
CA ALA A 15 -64.44 23.56 -1.74
C ALA A 15 -62.97 23.32 -1.36
N LEU A 16 -62.42 22.13 -1.65
CA LEU A 16 -61.01 21.81 -1.43
C LEU A 16 -60.09 22.63 -2.33
N GLN A 17 -60.45 22.80 -3.61
CA GLN A 17 -59.70 23.61 -4.56
C GLN A 17 -59.65 25.08 -4.11
N LYS A 18 -60.77 25.61 -3.60
CA LYS A 18 -60.89 26.97 -3.07
C LYS A 18 -60.11 27.15 -1.77
N MET A 19 -60.10 26.16 -0.88
CA MET A 19 -59.30 26.15 0.34
C MET A 19 -57.79 26.08 0.06
N LEU A 20 -57.37 25.33 -0.97
CA LEU A 20 -55.96 25.23 -1.37
C LEU A 20 -55.45 26.49 -2.06
N SER A 21 -56.27 27.11 -2.91
CA SER A 21 -55.91 28.35 -3.61
C SER A 21 -55.87 29.58 -2.70
N GLN A 22 -56.51 29.53 -1.54
CA GLN A 22 -56.46 30.58 -0.51
C GLN A 22 -55.30 30.40 0.49
N ARG A 23 -54.53 29.29 0.41
CA ARG A 23 -53.32 29.13 1.24
C ARG A 23 -52.16 29.89 0.62
N THR A 24 -52.05 31.17 0.94
CA THR A 24 -50.76 31.87 0.90
C THR A 24 -49.98 31.53 2.16
N LEU A 25 -48.67 31.30 2.02
CA LEU A 25 -47.78 31.20 3.18
C LEU A 25 -47.96 32.48 4.03
N PRO A 26 -48.14 32.39 5.35
CA PRO A 26 -48.18 33.58 6.19
C PRO A 26 -46.90 34.39 5.99
N ASP A 27 -47.01 35.72 5.87
CA ASP A 27 -45.87 36.61 5.57
C ASP A 27 -44.69 36.40 6.54
N SER A 28 -44.96 35.96 7.78
CA SER A 28 -43.95 35.61 8.79
C SER A 28 -43.03 34.44 8.40
N LEU A 29 -43.45 33.54 7.50
CA LEU A 29 -42.62 32.47 6.95
C LEU A 29 -41.85 32.89 5.70
N THR A 30 -42.23 34.00 5.06
CA THR A 30 -41.52 34.53 3.89
C THR A 30 -40.27 35.34 4.25
N HIS A 31 -40.11 35.68 5.53
CA HIS A 31 -39.00 36.48 6.06
C HIS A 31 -38.00 35.69 6.91
N PHE A 32 -37.96 34.37 6.75
CA PHE A 32 -36.87 33.55 7.30
C PHE A 32 -35.58 33.85 6.52
N GLN A 33 -34.79 34.80 7.02
CA GLN A 33 -33.40 34.91 6.61
C GLN A 33 -32.67 33.71 7.18
N THR A 34 -32.31 32.74 6.33
CA THR A 34 -31.35 31.72 6.73
C THR A 34 -30.08 32.44 7.16
N PRO A 35 -29.60 32.28 8.42
CA PRO A 35 -28.33 32.85 8.80
C PRO A 35 -27.27 32.34 7.83
N SER A 36 -26.42 33.23 7.31
CA SER A 36 -25.30 32.83 6.46
C SER A 36 -24.41 31.90 7.28
N MET A 37 -24.41 30.61 6.96
CA MET A 37 -23.43 29.71 7.55
C MET A 37 -22.04 30.20 7.15
N PRO A 38 -21.06 30.23 8.06
CA PRO A 38 -19.68 30.50 7.69
C PRO A 38 -19.26 29.48 6.61
N GLU A 39 -18.55 29.96 5.59
CA GLU A 39 -17.98 29.10 4.56
C GLU A 39 -16.89 28.24 5.22
N ILE A 40 -17.21 26.97 5.46
CA ILE A 40 -16.26 26.00 6.03
C ILE A 40 -15.48 25.41 4.86
N GLU A 41 -14.15 25.60 4.85
CA GLU A 41 -13.29 24.93 3.88
C GLU A 41 -13.51 23.41 3.94
N PRO A 42 -13.68 22.73 2.78
CA PRO A 42 -13.85 21.29 2.77
C PRO A 42 -12.61 20.61 3.31
N VAL A 43 -12.80 19.70 4.27
CA VAL A 43 -11.71 18.85 4.80
C VAL A 43 -11.09 18.06 3.64
N PRO A 44 -9.75 18.07 3.45
CA PRO A 44 -9.09 17.40 2.33
C PRO A 44 -9.00 15.88 2.55
N LEU A 45 -10.17 15.22 2.56
CA LEU A 45 -10.30 13.78 2.84
C LEU A 45 -9.58 12.92 1.79
N GLN A 46 -9.59 13.32 0.52
CA GLN A 46 -8.90 12.59 -0.55
C GLN A 46 -7.39 12.49 -0.33
N GLU A 47 -6.76 13.58 0.09
CA GLU A 47 -5.31 13.60 0.36
C GLU A 47 -4.96 12.72 1.57
N TYR A 48 -5.82 12.73 2.59
CA TYR A 48 -5.68 11.85 3.75
C TYR A 48 -5.78 10.36 3.37
N PHE A 49 -6.73 9.99 2.51
CA PHE A 49 -6.87 8.60 2.05
C PHE A 49 -5.66 8.17 1.21
N ALA A 50 -5.22 9.00 0.26
CA ALA A 50 -4.06 8.71 -0.57
C ALA A 50 -2.79 8.50 0.27
N LYS A 51 -2.56 9.39 1.25
CA LYS A 51 -1.40 9.29 2.15
C LYS A 51 -1.46 8.05 3.04
N THR A 52 -2.66 7.66 3.47
CA THR A 52 -2.87 6.46 4.29
C THR A 52 -2.62 5.19 3.48
N GLU A 53 -3.11 5.13 2.25
CA GLU A 53 -2.90 4.01 1.34
C GLU A 53 -1.42 3.85 0.97
N GLU A 54 -0.73 4.94 0.66
CA GLU A 54 0.72 4.94 0.40
C GLU A 54 1.49 4.41 1.61
N TYR A 55 1.16 4.88 2.81
CA TYR A 55 1.80 4.42 4.05
C TYR A 55 1.57 2.93 4.29
N GLN A 56 0.35 2.43 4.08
CA GLN A 56 0.02 1.01 4.22
C GLN A 56 0.79 0.16 3.22
N LYS A 57 0.84 0.57 1.95
CA LYS A 57 1.60 -0.12 0.91
C LYS A 57 3.08 -0.19 1.26
N ARG A 58 3.67 0.94 1.65
CA ARG A 58 5.09 1.00 2.05
C ARG A 58 5.37 0.15 3.28
N SER A 59 4.45 0.13 4.25
CA SER A 59 4.58 -0.70 5.44
C SER A 59 4.55 -2.19 5.09
N LEU A 60 3.66 -2.59 4.18
CA LEU A 60 3.58 -3.96 3.69
C LEU A 60 4.84 -4.38 2.92
N GLU A 61 5.37 -3.51 2.07
CA GLU A 61 6.64 -3.75 1.36
C GLU A 61 7.80 -3.95 2.34
N VAL A 62 7.87 -3.12 3.39
CA VAL A 62 8.88 -3.26 4.46
C VAL A 62 8.69 -4.57 5.22
N LEU A 63 7.46 -4.92 5.62
CA LEU A 63 7.19 -6.18 6.33
C LEU A 63 7.54 -7.41 5.50
N LYS A 64 7.20 -7.39 4.21
CA LYS A 64 7.56 -8.46 3.27
C LYS A 64 9.08 -8.57 3.09
N SER A 65 9.75 -7.42 2.99
CA SER A 65 11.22 -7.37 2.94
C SER A 65 11.84 -7.94 4.22
N ILE A 66 11.29 -7.66 5.40
CA ILE A 66 11.73 -8.24 6.68
C ILE A 66 11.53 -9.75 6.67
N GLU A 67 10.33 -10.24 6.33
CA GLU A 67 10.02 -11.66 6.23
C GLU A 67 11.02 -12.40 5.33
N GLU A 68 11.21 -11.91 4.10
CA GLU A 68 12.17 -12.45 3.13
C GLU A 68 13.60 -12.45 3.70
N ASN A 69 14.04 -11.37 4.38
CA ASN A 69 15.36 -11.29 5.00
C ASN A 69 15.54 -12.29 6.15
N THR A 70 14.54 -12.47 7.02
CA THR A 70 14.62 -13.44 8.14
C THR A 70 14.58 -14.89 7.66
N ALA A 71 13.78 -15.22 6.64
CA ALA A 71 13.77 -16.55 6.02
C ALA A 71 15.11 -16.91 5.35
N ASN A 72 15.78 -15.91 4.79
CA ASN A 72 17.11 -16.05 4.19
C ASN A 72 18.18 -16.40 5.24
N LEU A 73 18.12 -15.84 6.45
CA LEU A 73 19.11 -16.11 7.51
C LEU A 73 19.05 -17.55 8.05
N SER A 74 17.86 -18.10 8.27
CA SER A 74 17.71 -19.51 8.69
C SER A 74 18.26 -20.46 7.62
N SER A 75 17.99 -20.15 6.36
CA SER A 75 18.42 -20.96 5.23
C SER A 75 19.96 -21.01 5.08
N ILE A 76 20.69 -19.99 5.54
CA ILE A 76 22.18 -19.98 5.61
C ILE A 76 22.67 -21.02 6.60
N VAL A 77 22.13 -20.99 7.81
CA VAL A 77 22.52 -21.90 8.89
C VAL A 77 22.26 -23.35 8.47
N ASP A 78 21.14 -23.60 7.81
CA ASP A 78 20.80 -24.92 7.26
C ASP A 78 21.76 -25.36 6.16
N LEU A 79 22.15 -24.45 5.26
CA LEU A 79 23.10 -24.71 4.17
C LEU A 79 24.50 -25.06 4.69
N ILE A 80 24.97 -24.32 5.69
CA ILE A 80 26.25 -24.54 6.36
C ILE A 80 26.21 -25.90 7.06
N ASN A 81 25.17 -26.18 7.84
CA ASN A 81 25.07 -27.42 8.62
C ASN A 81 24.92 -28.68 7.77
N HIS A 82 24.37 -28.58 6.54
CA HIS A 82 24.20 -29.74 5.64
C HIS A 82 25.40 -30.01 4.72
N SER A 83 26.35 -29.09 4.60
CA SER A 83 27.42 -29.17 3.60
C SER A 83 28.79 -29.42 4.23
N ASN A 84 28.95 -30.56 4.91
CA ASN A 84 30.16 -30.89 5.69
C ASN A 84 31.48 -30.83 4.88
N GLU A 85 31.47 -31.05 3.57
CA GLU A 85 32.69 -31.04 2.73
C GLU A 85 33.00 -29.66 2.10
N ASN A 86 32.05 -28.73 2.08
CA ASN A 86 32.19 -27.43 1.41
C ASN A 86 31.85 -26.22 2.32
N GLN A 87 31.78 -26.42 3.65
CA GLN A 87 31.42 -25.37 4.62
C GLN A 87 32.29 -24.11 4.47
N ASP A 88 33.60 -24.27 4.39
CA ASP A 88 34.53 -23.14 4.27
C ASP A 88 34.30 -22.36 2.98
N GLN A 89 34.03 -23.05 1.87
CA GLN A 89 33.77 -22.41 0.58
C GLN A 89 32.41 -21.71 0.54
N ILE A 90 31.40 -22.26 1.22
CA ILE A 90 30.08 -21.62 1.38
C ILE A 90 30.20 -20.37 2.26
N ILE A 91 30.97 -20.41 3.34
CA ILE A 91 31.26 -19.26 4.20
C ILE A 91 32.01 -18.17 3.41
N GLU A 92 32.93 -18.58 2.54
CA GLU A 92 33.66 -17.67 1.66
C GLU A 92 32.71 -16.99 0.66
N ILE A 93 31.84 -17.74 -0.01
CA ILE A 93 30.79 -17.18 -0.88
C ILE A 93 29.91 -16.21 -0.10
N PHE A 94 29.56 -16.53 1.14
CA PHE A 94 28.75 -15.65 1.96
C PHE A 94 29.47 -14.33 2.29
N THR A 95 30.77 -14.41 2.59
CA THR A 95 31.61 -13.23 2.80
C THR A 95 31.69 -12.37 1.53
N ASP A 96 31.81 -13.01 0.36
CA ASP A 96 31.82 -12.34 -0.93
C ASP A 96 30.46 -11.70 -1.25
N ILE A 97 29.34 -12.36 -0.92
CA ILE A 97 27.99 -11.77 -1.01
C ILE A 97 27.91 -10.49 -0.15
N LEU A 98 28.39 -10.53 1.09
CA LEU A 98 28.41 -9.36 1.97
C LEU A 98 29.36 -8.26 1.48
N SER A 99 30.37 -8.59 0.68
CA SER A 99 31.26 -7.60 0.08
C SER A 99 30.55 -6.68 -0.91
N ILE A 100 29.47 -7.16 -1.56
CA ILE A 100 28.61 -6.35 -2.45
C ILE A 100 28.05 -5.15 -1.67
N ALA A 101 27.72 -5.32 -0.39
CA ALA A 101 27.23 -4.25 0.48
C ALA A 101 28.23 -3.11 0.72
N LYS A 102 29.52 -3.34 0.42
CA LYS A 102 30.60 -2.36 0.59
C LYS A 102 30.98 -1.66 -0.72
N ALA A 103 30.32 -1.98 -1.84
CA ALA A 103 30.60 -1.35 -3.13
C ALA A 103 30.41 0.18 -3.05
N LYS A 104 31.31 0.93 -3.68
CA LYS A 104 31.31 2.41 -3.67
C LYS A 104 30.50 3.02 -4.80
N ASN A 105 30.30 2.26 -5.87
CA ASN A 105 29.56 2.68 -7.04
C ASN A 105 28.91 1.46 -7.71
N LYS A 106 27.96 1.73 -8.61
CA LYS A 106 27.21 0.67 -9.30
C LYS A 106 28.12 -0.30 -10.05
N GLU A 107 29.15 0.20 -10.71
CA GLU A 107 30.05 -0.61 -11.54
C GLU A 107 30.85 -1.62 -10.69
N GLU A 108 31.30 -1.21 -9.50
CA GLU A 108 31.89 -2.09 -8.50
C GLU A 108 30.89 -3.12 -7.98
N ALA A 109 29.64 -2.72 -7.72
CA ALA A 109 28.58 -3.63 -7.28
C ALA A 109 28.25 -4.68 -8.36
N ASP A 110 28.19 -4.28 -9.63
CA ASP A 110 27.95 -5.16 -10.78
C ASP A 110 29.09 -6.19 -10.92
N GLY A 111 30.34 -5.75 -10.78
CA GLY A 111 31.51 -6.64 -10.81
C GLY A 111 31.53 -7.66 -9.67
N LEU A 112 31.27 -7.22 -8.43
CA LEU A 112 31.21 -8.11 -7.27
C LEU A 112 30.07 -9.13 -7.39
N PHE A 113 28.89 -8.68 -7.83
CA PHE A 113 27.75 -9.57 -8.04
C PHE A 113 28.02 -10.63 -9.10
N LYS A 114 28.68 -10.25 -10.20
CA LYS A 114 29.10 -11.20 -11.25
C LYS A 114 30.07 -12.24 -10.70
N ASN A 115 31.13 -11.81 -10.01
CA ASN A 115 32.14 -12.71 -9.45
C ASN A 115 31.54 -13.71 -8.45
N VAL A 116 30.65 -13.23 -7.57
CA VAL A 116 29.90 -14.07 -6.63
C VAL A 116 29.05 -15.09 -7.38
N SER A 117 28.34 -14.67 -8.43
CA SER A 117 27.47 -15.55 -9.21
C SER A 117 28.27 -16.67 -9.88
N GLU A 118 29.44 -16.36 -10.44
CA GLU A 118 30.35 -17.36 -11.02
C GLU A 118 30.85 -18.34 -9.95
N LYS A 119 31.26 -17.83 -8.78
CA LYS A 119 31.75 -18.65 -7.67
C LYS A 119 30.69 -19.61 -7.16
N ILE A 120 29.45 -19.16 -6.98
CA ILE A 120 28.30 -20.01 -6.60
C ILE A 120 28.18 -21.20 -7.55
N THR A 121 28.22 -20.97 -8.86
CA THR A 121 28.08 -22.04 -9.85
C THR A 121 29.27 -23.00 -9.92
N SER A 122 30.44 -22.59 -9.41
CA SER A 122 31.66 -23.41 -9.42
C SER A 122 31.93 -24.20 -8.13
N THR A 123 31.28 -23.83 -7.03
CA THR A 123 31.59 -24.34 -5.68
C THR A 123 30.57 -25.38 -5.19
N THR A 124 29.33 -25.35 -5.69
CA THR A 124 28.30 -26.28 -5.22
C THR A 124 27.55 -26.91 -6.38
N ASP A 125 27.41 -28.24 -6.33
CA ASP A 125 26.69 -29.03 -7.33
C ASP A 125 25.19 -29.18 -6.99
N THR A 126 24.78 -28.74 -5.80
CA THR A 126 23.40 -28.88 -5.33
C THR A 126 22.57 -27.72 -5.83
N VAL A 127 21.58 -28.01 -6.68
CA VAL A 127 20.63 -27.03 -7.24
C VAL A 127 19.99 -26.15 -6.14
N ASP A 128 19.65 -26.73 -4.99
CA ASP A 128 19.07 -25.99 -3.85
C ASP A 128 20.04 -24.93 -3.27
N ALA A 129 21.33 -25.27 -3.15
CA ALA A 129 22.36 -24.35 -2.66
C ALA A 129 22.62 -23.22 -3.64
N ILE A 130 22.66 -23.52 -4.95
CA ILE A 130 22.77 -22.52 -6.01
C ILE A 130 21.61 -21.52 -5.91
N ILE A 131 20.37 -22.02 -5.84
CA ILE A 131 19.16 -21.17 -5.75
C ILE A 131 19.22 -20.25 -4.54
N LYS A 132 19.57 -20.79 -3.36
CA LYS A 132 19.64 -20.02 -2.11
C LYS A 132 20.72 -18.93 -2.16
N LEU A 133 21.95 -19.30 -2.52
CA LEU A 133 23.08 -18.36 -2.57
C LEU A 133 22.86 -17.27 -3.63
N THR A 134 22.35 -17.62 -4.81
CA THR A 134 22.00 -16.64 -5.85
C THR A 134 20.86 -15.73 -5.40
N GLY A 135 19.86 -16.27 -4.71
CA GLY A 135 18.79 -15.49 -4.10
C GLY A 135 19.33 -14.41 -3.16
N TRP A 136 20.27 -14.75 -2.29
CA TRP A 136 20.87 -13.79 -1.35
C TRP A 136 21.75 -12.75 -2.04
N ALA A 137 22.61 -13.17 -2.96
CA ALA A 137 23.40 -12.25 -3.76
C ALA A 137 22.49 -11.21 -4.45
N THR A 138 21.35 -11.67 -4.98
CA THR A 138 20.37 -10.81 -5.65
C THR A 138 19.70 -9.83 -4.69
N THR A 139 19.35 -10.28 -3.48
CA THR A 139 18.77 -9.41 -2.44
C THR A 139 19.74 -8.31 -2.05
N VAL A 140 20.99 -8.66 -1.74
CA VAL A 140 22.01 -7.66 -1.37
C VAL A 140 22.22 -6.66 -2.50
N TYR A 141 22.36 -7.14 -3.75
CA TYR A 141 22.50 -6.27 -4.91
C TYR A 141 21.31 -5.30 -5.08
N LYS A 142 20.07 -5.79 -4.95
CA LYS A 142 18.85 -4.98 -5.04
C LYS A 142 18.74 -3.91 -3.95
N ILE A 143 19.32 -4.15 -2.77
CA ILE A 143 19.39 -3.15 -1.69
C ILE A 143 20.45 -2.10 -1.99
N VAL A 144 21.64 -2.54 -2.42
CA VAL A 144 22.82 -1.69 -2.56
C VAL A 144 22.72 -0.74 -3.75
N VAL A 145 22.32 -1.25 -4.92
CA VAL A 145 22.37 -0.47 -6.17
C VAL A 145 21.51 0.80 -6.12
N PRO A 146 20.25 0.76 -5.62
CA PRO A 146 19.48 1.99 -5.44
C PRO A 146 20.15 2.99 -4.50
N LEU A 147 20.79 2.54 -3.42
CA LEU A 147 21.48 3.42 -2.47
C LEU A 147 22.69 4.13 -3.10
N LEU A 148 23.39 3.45 -4.01
CA LEU A 148 24.51 4.03 -4.76
C LEU A 148 24.06 4.99 -5.87
N GLN A 149 22.83 4.84 -6.36
CA GLN A 149 22.23 5.72 -7.36
C GLN A 149 21.46 6.90 -6.76
N SER A 150 21.01 6.76 -5.50
CA SER A 150 20.24 7.77 -4.76
C SER A 150 21.12 8.83 -4.10
N GLY A 151 22.34 9.04 -4.62
CA GLY A 151 23.31 10.00 -4.08
C GLY A 151 22.72 11.40 -3.92
N VAL A 152 22.26 11.67 -2.69
CA VAL A 152 22.42 12.94 -1.96
C VAL A 152 23.77 12.87 -1.26
#